data_AF-A0AAY4EV97-F1
#
_entry.id   AF-A0AAY4EV97-F1
#
_cell.length_a   1.000
_cell.length_b   1.000
_cell.length_c   1.000
_cell.angle_alpha   90.00
_cell.angle_beta   90.00
_cell.angle_gamma   90.00
#
_symmetry.space_group_name_H-M   'P 1'
#
loop_
_entity.id
_entity.type
_entity.pdbx_description
1 polymer ?
#
loop_
_entity_poly.entity_id
_entity_poly.type
_entity_poly.pdbx_seq_one_letter_code
_entity_poly.pdbx_strand_id
1 'polypeptide(L)'
;MFHRSTEHNVGDSIRKTLVEKMRRDRINNSIEQLKSLLDPEIRNDQPDSKLEKADFLEMTVCFLRRLQHLQAMNKSSEAAMKL
;
A
#
# COMPACT_ATOMS: atom_id res chain seq x y z
N MET A 1 24.27 -41.00 18.78
CA MET A 1 23.40 -40.11 17.97
C MET A 1 22.78 -39.11 18.93
N PHE A 2 23.31 -37.88 19.00
CA PHE A 2 22.84 -36.88 19.97
C PHE A 2 21.62 -36.17 19.38
N HIS A 3 20.45 -36.34 20.02
CA HIS A 3 19.27 -35.53 19.74
C HIS A 3 19.52 -34.12 20.26
N ARG A 4 19.73 -33.17 19.34
CA ARG A 4 19.72 -31.73 19.65
C ARG A 4 18.26 -31.32 19.89
N SER A 5 17.86 -31.22 21.15
CA SER A 5 16.63 -30.54 21.53
C SER A 5 16.75 -29.08 21.14
N THR A 6 15.93 -28.65 20.19
CA THR A 6 15.74 -27.23 19.88
C THR A 6 14.90 -26.62 21.00
N GLU A 7 15.55 -26.12 22.04
CA GLU A 7 14.89 -25.21 22.98
C GLU A 7 14.50 -23.95 22.21
N HIS A 8 13.24 -23.89 21.78
CA HIS A 8 12.69 -22.66 21.22
C HIS A 8 12.56 -21.64 22.37
N ASN A 9 13.45 -20.66 22.38
CA ASN A 9 13.40 -19.57 23.35
C ASN A 9 12.08 -18.80 23.20
N VAL A 10 11.20 -18.89 24.20
CA VAL A 10 9.88 -18.23 24.22
C VAL A 10 10.03 -16.71 24.03
N GLY A 11 11.12 -16.11 24.52
CA GLY A 11 11.44 -14.70 24.34
C GLY A 11 11.75 -14.29 22.89
N ASP A 12 12.32 -15.19 22.08
CA ASP A 12 12.49 -14.95 20.64
C ASP A 12 11.15 -15.03 19.90
N SER A 13 10.25 -15.92 20.32
CA SER A 13 8.92 -16.05 19.72
C SER A 13 8.05 -14.83 20.03
N ILE A 14 8.07 -14.32 21.26
CA ILE A 14 7.35 -13.10 21.67
C ILE A 14 7.87 -11.89 20.88
N ARG A 15 9.20 -11.73 20.74
CA ARG A 15 9.78 -10.64 19.92
C ARG A 15 9.37 -10.75 18.46
N LYS A 16 9.39 -11.95 17.87
CA LYS A 16 8.91 -12.20 16.51
C LYS A 16 7.43 -11.83 16.35
N THR A 17 6.58 -12.22 17.30
CA THR A 17 5.15 -11.85 17.29
C THR A 17 4.94 -10.35 17.37
N LEU A 18 5.71 -9.63 18.19
CA LEU A 18 5.61 -8.17 18.30
C LEU A 18 6.06 -7.47 17.02
N VAL A 19 7.19 -7.87 16.45
CA VAL A 19 7.69 -7.32 15.17
C VAL A 19 6.65 -7.53 14.06
N GLU A 20 6.05 -8.72 13.99
CA GLU A 20 5.01 -9.00 13.00
C GLU A 20 3.74 -8.17 13.26
N LYS A 21 3.36 -7.95 14.53
CA LYS A 21 2.27 -7.03 14.87
C LYS A 21 2.56 -5.62 14.35
N MET A 22 3.73 -5.06 14.64
CA MET A 22 4.12 -3.73 14.16
C MET A 22 4.14 -3.64 12.63
N ARG A 23 4.58 -4.71 11.94
CA ARG A 23 4.57 -4.77 10.48
C ARG A 23 3.13 -4.73 9.95
N ARG A 24 2.21 -5.50 10.54
CA ARG A 24 0.79 -5.51 10.17
C ARG A 24 0.13 -4.15 10.44
N ASP A 25 0.39 -3.55 11.59
CA ASP A 25 -0.15 -2.23 11.95
C ASP A 25 0.32 -1.17 10.95
N ARG A 26 1.61 -1.18 10.59
CA ARG A 26 2.15 -0.27 9.55
C ARG A 26 1.44 -0.46 8.20
N ILE A 27 1.26 -1.70 7.76
CA ILE A 27 0.59 -2.00 6.48
C ILE A 27 -0.86 -1.52 6.51
N ASN A 28 -1.60 -1.79 7.59
CA ASN A 28 -2.98 -1.38 7.73
C ASN A 28 -3.11 0.16 7.71
N ASN A 29 -2.25 0.86 8.47
CA ASN A 29 -2.22 2.32 8.47
C ASN A 29 -1.95 2.90 7.07
N SER A 30 -1.02 2.30 6.31
CA SER A 30 -0.76 2.74 4.94
C SER A 30 -1.95 2.49 4.01
N ILE A 31 -2.67 1.38 4.17
CA ILE A 31 -3.88 1.08 3.38
C ILE A 31 -5.01 2.07 3.73
N GLU A 32 -5.21 2.41 5.00
CA GLU A 32 -6.23 3.38 5.41
C GLU A 32 -5.93 4.79 4.89
N GLN A 33 -4.67 5.23 4.98
CA GLN A 33 -4.25 6.52 4.39
C GLN A 33 -4.50 6.55 2.88
N LEU A 34 -4.15 5.46 2.19
CA LEU A 34 -4.37 5.35 0.75
C LEU A 34 -5.86 5.41 0.40
N LYS A 35 -6.73 4.79 1.21
CA LYS A 35 -8.19 4.87 1.04
C LYS A 35 -8.66 6.31 1.17
N SER A 36 -8.27 6.99 2.25
CA SER A 36 -8.67 8.37 2.48
C SER A 36 -8.22 9.33 1.38
N LEU A 37 -7.07 9.09 0.75
CA LEU A 37 -6.57 9.90 -0.36
C LEU A 37 -7.35 9.66 -1.67
N LEU A 38 -7.86 8.45 -1.86
CA LEU A 38 -8.55 8.04 -3.08
C LEU A 38 -10.07 8.07 -2.95
N ASP A 39 -10.62 8.13 -1.74
CA ASP A 39 -12.06 8.18 -1.43
C ASP A 39 -12.87 9.13 -2.33
N PRO A 40 -12.40 10.36 -2.66
CA PRO A 40 -13.12 11.26 -3.56
C PRO A 40 -13.24 10.71 -4.99
N GLU A 41 -12.17 10.12 -5.52
CA GLU A 41 -12.11 9.56 -6.87
C GLU A 41 -12.93 8.25 -6.94
N ILE A 42 -12.77 7.41 -5.90
CA ILE A 42 -13.43 6.11 -5.78
C ILE A 42 -14.94 6.26 -5.64
N ARG A 43 -15.43 7.18 -4.81
CA ARG A 43 -16.88 7.43 -4.65
C ARG A 43 -17.50 8.00 -5.91
N ASN A 44 -16.74 8.72 -6.72
CA ASN A 44 -17.22 9.28 -7.98
C ASN A 44 -17.39 8.19 -9.04
N ASP A 45 -16.47 7.22 -9.10
CA ASP A 45 -16.55 6.08 -10.01
C ASP A 45 -17.49 4.95 -9.52
N GLN A 46 -17.62 4.74 -8.19
CA GLN A 46 -18.40 3.62 -7.64
C GLN A 46 -18.94 3.88 -6.22
N PRO A 47 -20.05 4.64 -6.08
CA PRO A 47 -20.55 5.09 -4.78
C PRO A 47 -21.16 4.00 -3.87
N ASP A 48 -21.52 2.83 -4.42
CA ASP A 48 -22.26 1.78 -3.69
C ASP A 48 -21.57 0.40 -3.68
N SER A 49 -20.34 0.32 -4.21
CA SER A 49 -19.63 -0.97 -4.27
C SER A 49 -18.83 -1.25 -3.01
N LYS A 50 -19.04 -2.44 -2.45
CA LYS A 50 -18.20 -3.02 -1.41
C LYS A 50 -16.86 -3.44 -2.05
N LEU A 51 -15.94 -2.49 -2.20
CA LEU A 51 -14.60 -2.73 -2.76
C LEU A 51 -13.82 -3.74 -1.93
N GLU A 52 -13.42 -4.85 -2.55
CA GLU A 52 -12.51 -5.79 -1.92
C GLU A 52 -11.10 -5.18 -1.81
N LYS A 53 -10.26 -5.72 -0.92
CA LYS A 53 -8.89 -5.22 -0.76
C LYS A 53 -8.08 -5.35 -2.06
N ALA A 54 -8.35 -6.37 -2.88
CA ALA A 54 -7.67 -6.57 -4.16
C ALA A 54 -8.06 -5.49 -5.17
N ASP A 55 -9.37 -5.24 -5.36
CA ASP A 55 -9.88 -4.22 -6.27
C ASP A 55 -9.36 -2.82 -5.91
N PHE A 56 -9.35 -2.51 -4.61
CA PHE A 56 -8.79 -1.25 -4.11
C PHE A 56 -7.32 -1.06 -4.50
N LEU A 57 -6.50 -2.12 -4.36
CA LEU A 57 -5.08 -2.07 -4.71
C LEU A 57 -4.88 -1.95 -6.22
N GLU A 58 -5.66 -2.65 -7.04
CA GLU A 58 -5.60 -2.55 -8.49
C GLU A 58 -5.97 -1.15 -8.99
N MET A 59 -7.08 -0.60 -8.49
CA MET A 59 -7.52 0.76 -8.80
C MET A 59 -6.48 1.79 -8.40
N THR A 60 -5.85 1.64 -7.23
CA THR A 60 -4.74 2.49 -6.79
C THR A 60 -3.58 2.46 -7.80
N VAL A 61 -3.17 1.28 -8.27
CA VAL A 61 -2.08 1.14 -9.24
C VAL A 61 -2.44 1.85 -10.55
N CYS A 62 -3.66 1.71 -11.02
CA CYS A 62 -4.15 2.39 -12.22
C CYS A 62 -4.08 3.93 -12.05
N PHE A 63 -4.57 4.44 -10.92
CA PHE A 63 -4.51 5.85 -10.58
C PHE A 63 -3.08 6.39 -10.57
N LEU A 64 -2.14 5.69 -9.90
CA LEU A 64 -0.74 6.11 -9.84
C LEU A 64 -0.07 6.15 -11.22
N ARG A 65 -0.37 5.17 -12.10
CA ARG A 65 0.13 5.17 -13.48
C ARG A 65 -0.40 6.37 -14.28
N ARG A 66 -1.70 6.67 -14.14
CA ARG A 66 -2.30 7.86 -14.77
C ARG A 66 -1.63 9.14 -14.27
N LEU A 67 -1.40 9.26 -12.96
CA LEU A 67 -0.73 10.43 -12.38
C LEU A 67 0.69 10.60 -12.92
N GLN A 68 1.47 9.52 -13.04
CA GLN A 68 2.81 9.56 -13.63
C GLN A 68 2.78 10.02 -15.09
N HIS A 69 1.81 9.55 -15.88
CA HIS A 69 1.65 9.97 -17.27
C HIS A 69 1.32 11.47 -17.38
N LEU A 70 0.37 11.96 -16.59
CA LEU A 70 0.01 13.39 -16.55
C LEU A 70 1.20 14.26 -16.14
N GLN A 71 2.00 13.83 -15.16
CA GLN A 71 3.23 14.53 -14.78
C GLN A 71 4.26 14.57 -15.90
N ALA A 72 4.41 13.48 -16.68
CA ALA A 72 5.31 13.47 -17.83
C ALA A 72 4.85 14.43 -18.93
N MET A 73 3.54 14.48 -19.22
CA MET A 73 2.96 15.42 -20.17
C MET A 73 3.14 16.88 -19.72
N ASN A 74 2.93 17.18 -18.44
CA ASN A 74 3.12 18.52 -17.89
C ASN A 74 4.58 18.98 -17.99
N LYS A 75 5.54 18.09 -17.71
CA LYS A 75 6.97 18.40 -17.90
C LYS A 75 7.34 18.68 -19.36
N SER A 76 6.76 17.92 -20.29
CA SER A 76 6.94 18.15 -21.72
C SER A 76 6.37 19.51 -22.15
N SER A 77 5.18 19.86 -21.65
CA SER A 77 4.54 21.14 -21.96
C SER A 77 5.31 22.32 -21.35
N GLU A 78 5.82 22.19 -20.13
CA GLU A 78 6.62 23.22 -19.48
C GLU A 78 7.97 23.42 -20.17
N ALA A 79 8.60 22.35 -20.67
CA ALA A 79 9.81 22.43 -21.47
C ALA A 79 9.57 23.11 -22.83
N ALA A 80 8.43 22.83 -23.48
CA ALA A 80 8.06 23.46 -24.75
C ALA A 80 7.73 24.96 -24.60
N MET A 81 7.25 25.41 -23.44
CA MET A 81 7.00 26.83 -23.15
C MET A 81 8.26 27.62 -22.77
N LYS A 82 9.40 26.96 -22.52
CA LYS A 82 10.68 27.59 -22.15
C LYS A 82 11.65 27.77 -23.32
N LEU A 83 11.21 27.47 -24.54
CA LEU A 83 11.91 27.71 -25.81
C LEU A 83 11.29 28.90 -26.54
#